data_AF-A0A933Z1I7-F1
#
_entry.id   AF-A0A933Z1I7-F1
#
_cell.length_a   1.000
_cell.length_b   1.000
_cell.length_c   1.000
_cell.angle_alpha   90.00
_cell.angle_beta   90.00
_cell.angle_gamma   90.00
#
_symmetry.space_group_name_H-M   'P 1'
#
loop_
_entity.id
_entity.type
_entity.pdbx_description
1 polymer ?
#
loop_
_entity_poly.entity_id
_entity_poly.type
_entity_poly.pdbx_seq_one_letter_code
_entity_poly.pdbx_strand_id
1 'polypeptide(L)'
;MSFAPEVRMEGFGNVDFVIADVDQSNNVRQFLSVELQAIDITGSVYPAYESMIQNNPLPSKPSYSFNWDNVYKRFITQLIRKGYYHHHWNSKIVAIIQEAVYQNIRARADFITSNDLMSPNVNIIFLTYDYEEEENGSGYTLTMKTIAGTHHSNLQSAILYKTPPSRDAFCSHIIRNLRPLNG
;
A
#
# COMPACT_ATOMS: atom_id res chain seq x y z
N MET A 1 9.19 -3.87 25.38
CA MET A 1 8.69 -3.50 24.04
C MET A 1 8.89 -2.01 23.88
N SER A 2 9.68 -1.63 22.88
CA SER A 2 10.16 -0.27 22.66
C SER A 2 9.77 0.19 21.26
N PHE A 3 9.49 1.48 21.11
CA PHE A 3 9.08 2.11 19.85
C PHE A 3 10.17 3.06 19.37
N ALA A 4 10.55 2.97 18.10
CA ALA A 4 11.52 3.87 17.46
C ALA A 4 10.92 4.46 16.16
N PRO A 5 10.62 5.77 16.11
CA PRO A 5 10.14 6.41 14.90
C PRO A 5 11.29 6.69 13.90
N GLU A 6 10.96 6.72 12.61
CA GLU A 6 11.82 7.18 11.51
C GLU A 6 13.21 6.51 11.46
N VAL A 7 13.25 5.19 11.57
CA VAL A 7 14.50 4.43 11.58
C VAL A 7 15.08 4.34 10.17
N ARG A 8 16.30 4.85 9.99
CA ARG A 8 17.02 4.82 8.71
C ARG A 8 17.51 3.41 8.38
N MET A 9 17.20 2.95 7.17
CA MET A 9 17.81 1.78 6.54
C MET A 9 18.86 2.27 5.52
N GLU A 10 20.13 2.17 5.89
CA GLU A 10 21.22 2.67 5.04
C GLU A 10 21.14 2.07 3.61
N GLY A 11 21.19 2.94 2.60
CA GLY A 11 21.08 2.56 1.18
C GLY A 11 19.67 2.32 0.63
N PHE A 12 18.62 2.28 1.45
CA PHE A 12 17.27 1.86 1.00
C PHE A 12 16.11 2.77 1.41
N GLY A 13 16.33 3.73 2.31
CA GLY A 13 15.33 4.70 2.74
C GLY A 13 15.05 4.59 4.25
N ASN A 14 13.91 5.11 4.68
CA ASN A 14 13.47 5.02 6.08
C ASN A 14 12.28 4.07 6.18
N VAL A 15 12.09 3.46 7.34
CA VAL A 15 10.79 2.91 7.76
C VAL A 15 10.09 3.94 8.65
N ASP A 16 8.76 4.00 8.61
CA ASP A 16 8.02 5.00 9.38
C ASP A 16 8.24 4.80 10.88
N PHE A 17 8.20 3.54 11.35
CA PHE A 17 8.64 3.20 12.69
C PHE A 17 8.98 1.72 12.83
N VAL A 18 9.66 1.40 13.94
CA VAL A 18 10.01 0.04 14.36
C VAL A 18 9.42 -0.25 15.73
N ILE A 19 8.89 -1.45 15.88
CA ILE A 19 8.54 -2.03 17.18
C ILE A 19 9.60 -3.08 17.49
N ALA A 20 10.30 -2.92 18.60
CA ALA A 20 11.40 -3.79 19.00
C ALA A 20 11.18 -4.39 20.40
N ASP A 21 11.57 -5.67 20.55
CA ASP A 21 11.85 -6.26 21.85
C ASP A 21 13.30 -5.97 22.22
N VAL A 22 13.50 -5.23 23.30
CA VAL A 22 14.80 -4.74 23.76
C VAL A 22 15.02 -5.23 25.19
N ASP A 23 16.17 -5.82 25.45
CA ASP A 23 16.52 -6.32 26.77
C ASP A 23 17.06 -5.22 27.71
N GLN A 24 17.33 -5.59 28.97
CA GLN A 24 17.83 -4.67 29.99
C GLN A 24 19.22 -4.10 29.68
N SER A 25 19.95 -4.71 28.74
CA SER A 25 21.29 -4.29 28.29
C SER A 25 21.24 -3.48 26.99
N ASN A 26 20.05 -3.06 26.54
CA ASN A 26 19.81 -2.36 25.27
C ASN A 26 20.10 -3.17 24.00
N ASN A 27 20.08 -4.51 24.07
CA ASN A 27 20.19 -5.34 22.87
C ASN A 27 18.80 -5.58 22.25
N VAL A 28 18.70 -5.44 20.93
CA VAL A 28 17.48 -5.78 20.18
C VAL A 28 17.42 -7.29 19.95
N ARG A 29 16.41 -7.95 20.51
CA ARG A 29 16.18 -9.40 20.35
C ARG A 29 15.40 -9.73 19.08
N GLN A 30 14.33 -8.98 18.86
CA GLN A 30 13.46 -9.10 17.70
C GLN A 30 12.87 -7.73 17.39
N PHE A 31 12.56 -7.49 16.13
CA PHE A 31 11.83 -6.30 15.73
C PHE A 31 10.91 -6.59 14.55
N LEU A 32 9.96 -5.69 14.36
CA LEU A 32 9.20 -5.55 13.12
C LEU A 32 9.22 -4.09 12.70
N SER A 33 9.27 -3.86 11.40
CA SER A 33 9.11 -2.52 10.83
C SER A 33 7.64 -2.29 10.48
N VAL A 34 7.19 -1.04 10.52
CA VAL A 34 5.86 -0.64 10.08
C VAL A 34 5.96 0.47 9.04
N GLU A 35 5.16 0.31 7.99
CA GLU A 35 4.90 1.31 6.96
C GLU A 35 3.43 1.71 7.03
N LEU A 36 3.18 2.99 7.28
CA LEU A 36 1.88 3.62 7.16
C LEU A 36 1.82 4.27 5.77
N GLN A 37 0.85 3.88 4.94
CA GLN A 37 0.55 4.66 3.74
C GLN A 37 -0.91 5.10 3.75
N ALA A 38 -1.10 6.41 3.85
CA ALA A 38 -2.34 7.05 3.46
C ALA A 38 -2.38 7.24 1.94
N ILE A 39 -3.55 7.15 1.33
CA ILE A 39 -3.68 7.27 -0.14
C ILE A 39 -3.38 8.69 -0.60
N ASP A 40 -2.52 8.81 -1.62
CA ASP A 40 -2.42 10.01 -2.45
C ASP A 40 -3.70 10.16 -3.30
N ILE A 41 -4.50 11.18 -3.01
CA ILE A 41 -5.60 11.60 -3.89
C ILE A 41 -5.04 12.32 -5.13
N THR A 42 -5.64 12.13 -6.30
CA THR A 42 -5.52 13.09 -7.41
C THR A 42 -6.63 14.14 -7.26
N GLY A 43 -6.32 15.40 -7.55
CA GLY A 43 -7.21 16.52 -7.30
C GLY A 43 -6.96 17.19 -5.95
N SER A 44 -7.91 17.99 -5.47
CA SER A 44 -7.77 18.74 -4.23
C SER A 44 -8.98 18.52 -3.32
N VAL A 45 -8.74 18.19 -2.05
CA VAL A 45 -9.77 18.18 -0.98
C VAL A 45 -10.10 19.59 -0.46
N TYR A 46 -9.34 20.60 -0.88
CA TYR A 46 -9.50 21.97 -0.44
C TYR A 46 -10.94 22.52 -0.62
N PRO A 47 -11.68 22.26 -1.72
CA PRO A 47 -13.07 22.70 -1.84
C PRO A 47 -14.01 22.06 -0.80
N ALA A 48 -13.78 20.79 -0.45
CA ALA A 48 -14.54 20.12 0.61
C ALA A 48 -14.19 20.66 2.00
N TYR A 49 -12.92 20.97 2.23
CA TYR A 49 -12.44 21.63 3.43
C TYR A 49 -13.01 23.05 3.59
N GLU A 50 -13.03 23.86 2.53
CA GLU A 50 -13.65 25.20 2.55
C GLU A 50 -15.15 25.13 2.78
N SER A 51 -15.88 24.24 2.11
CA SER A 51 -17.31 24.01 2.36
C SER A 51 -17.58 23.63 3.82
N MET A 52 -16.72 22.80 4.42
CA MET A 52 -16.83 22.39 5.82
C MET A 52 -16.58 23.57 6.79
N ILE A 53 -15.58 24.40 6.54
CA ILE A 53 -15.26 25.59 7.36
C ILE A 53 -16.33 26.68 7.21
N GLN A 54 -16.86 26.86 6.00
CA GLN A 54 -17.85 27.89 5.69
C GLN A 54 -19.29 27.43 5.97
N ASN A 55 -19.48 26.20 6.45
CA ASN A 55 -20.78 25.57 6.69
C ASN A 55 -21.72 25.62 5.46
N ASN A 56 -21.12 25.54 4.26
CA ASN A 56 -21.79 25.62 2.98
C ASN A 56 -21.94 24.21 2.37
N PRO A 57 -23.10 23.86 1.80
CA PRO A 57 -23.25 22.60 1.09
C PRO A 57 -22.27 22.52 -0.09
N LEU A 58 -21.62 21.37 -0.23
CA LEU A 58 -20.75 21.07 -1.35
C LEU A 58 -21.55 21.17 -2.67
N PRO A 59 -21.17 22.04 -3.63
CA PRO A 59 -21.92 22.22 -4.88
C PRO A 59 -21.91 20.97 -5.76
N SER A 60 -20.94 20.08 -5.56
CA SER A 60 -20.88 18.74 -6.15
C SER A 60 -19.96 17.85 -5.32
N LYS A 61 -20.10 16.52 -5.45
CA LYS A 61 -19.18 15.56 -4.82
C LYS A 61 -17.78 15.84 -5.39
N PRO A 62 -16.76 16.10 -4.57
CA PRO A 62 -15.42 16.40 -5.08
C PRO A 62 -14.95 15.29 -6.01
N SER A 63 -14.51 15.66 -7.21
CA SER A 63 -13.83 14.73 -8.12
C SER A 63 -12.39 14.57 -7.66
N TYR A 64 -12.17 13.72 -6.67
CA TYR A 64 -10.86 13.11 -6.46
C TYR A 64 -10.89 11.71 -7.04
N SER A 65 -9.94 11.43 -7.93
CA SER A 65 -9.63 10.05 -8.32
C SER A 65 -8.43 9.62 -7.50
N PHE A 66 -8.38 8.40 -6.99
CA PHE A 66 -7.18 7.96 -6.28
C PHE A 66 -6.03 7.78 -7.28
N ASN A 67 -4.81 8.21 -6.93
CA ASN A 67 -3.64 7.98 -7.80
C ASN A 67 -3.15 6.54 -7.68
N TRP A 68 -4.00 5.59 -8.05
CA TRP A 68 -3.75 4.16 -7.90
C TRP A 68 -2.45 3.74 -8.56
N ASP A 69 -2.09 4.36 -9.69
CA ASP A 69 -0.87 4.03 -10.43
C ASP A 69 0.39 4.50 -9.71
N ASN A 70 0.38 5.69 -9.09
CA ASN A 70 1.51 6.17 -8.32
C ASN A 70 1.68 5.39 -7.01
N VAL A 71 0.58 5.16 -6.29
CA VAL A 71 0.58 4.33 -5.07
C VAL A 71 1.14 2.94 -5.40
N TYR A 72 0.63 2.30 -6.45
CA TYR A 72 1.10 0.98 -6.85
C TYR A 72 2.59 0.97 -7.24
N LYS A 73 3.06 1.93 -8.05
CA LYS A 73 4.47 1.99 -8.50
C LYS A 73 5.44 2.24 -7.35
N ARG A 74 5.14 3.19 -6.46
CA ARG A 74 6.04 3.60 -5.38
C ARG A 74 5.95 2.64 -4.20
N PHE A 75 4.76 2.42 -3.66
CA PHE A 75 4.58 1.68 -2.42
C PHE A 75 4.93 0.20 -2.58
N ILE A 76 4.43 -0.46 -3.62
CA ILE A 76 4.65 -1.90 -3.78
C ILE A 76 6.11 -2.22 -4.07
N THR A 77 6.78 -1.40 -4.89
CA THR A 77 8.21 -1.56 -5.15
C THR A 77 9.02 -1.41 -3.87
N GLN A 78 8.68 -0.43 -3.01
CA GLN A 78 9.33 -0.30 -1.70
C GLN A 78 9.03 -1.50 -0.80
N LEU A 79 7.79 -1.98 -0.77
CA LEU A 79 7.38 -3.08 0.09
C LEU A 79 8.06 -4.40 -0.29
N ILE A 80 8.19 -4.71 -1.58
CA ILE A 80 8.97 -5.86 -2.06
C ILE A 80 10.42 -5.76 -1.62
N ARG A 81 11.02 -4.59 -1.84
CA ARG A 81 12.43 -4.30 -1.53
C ARG A 81 12.73 -4.42 -0.03
N LYS A 82 11.92 -3.79 0.82
CA LYS A 82 12.05 -3.87 2.28
C LYS A 82 11.72 -5.28 2.77
N GLY A 83 10.69 -5.90 2.21
CA GLY A 83 10.34 -7.30 2.47
C GLY A 83 11.55 -8.22 2.27
N TYR A 84 12.25 -8.14 1.13
CA TYR A 84 13.47 -8.92 0.88
C TYR A 84 14.48 -8.84 2.03
N TYR A 85 14.71 -7.67 2.61
CA TYR A 85 15.59 -7.54 3.79
C TYR A 85 15.03 -8.16 5.04
N HIS A 86 13.75 -7.97 5.30
CA HIS A 86 13.09 -8.63 6.43
C HIS A 86 13.15 -10.16 6.34
N HIS A 87 13.11 -10.73 5.13
CA HIS A 87 13.38 -12.15 4.92
C HIS A 87 14.82 -12.52 5.37
N HIS A 88 15.83 -11.76 4.98
CA HIS A 88 17.22 -12.01 5.34
C HIS A 88 17.53 -11.78 6.82
N TRP A 89 16.81 -10.86 7.46
CA TRP A 89 16.96 -10.54 8.88
C TRP A 89 16.11 -11.42 9.79
N ASN A 90 15.34 -12.36 9.23
CA ASN A 90 14.37 -13.16 9.97
C ASN A 90 13.41 -12.29 10.82
N SER A 91 12.94 -11.19 10.22
CA SER A 91 11.98 -10.24 10.80
C SER A 91 10.84 -10.00 9.82
N LYS A 92 9.90 -9.11 10.15
CA LYS A 92 8.71 -8.85 9.34
C LYS A 92 8.51 -7.35 9.15
N ILE A 93 7.92 -6.98 8.03
CA ILE A 93 7.39 -5.63 7.78
C ILE A 93 5.87 -5.66 7.73
N VAL A 94 5.23 -4.73 8.43
CA VAL A 94 3.78 -4.54 8.45
C VAL A 94 3.44 -3.33 7.60
N ALA A 95 2.66 -3.54 6.55
CA ALA A 95 2.06 -2.50 5.72
C ALA A 95 0.65 -2.20 6.23
N ILE A 96 0.46 -1.01 6.79
CA ILE A 96 -0.84 -0.52 7.23
C ILE A 96 -1.41 0.42 6.15
N ILE A 97 -2.50 0.00 5.52
CA ILE A 97 -3.10 0.68 4.37
C ILE A 97 -4.63 0.63 4.42
N GLN A 98 -5.30 1.53 3.68
CA GLN A 98 -6.75 1.42 3.51
C GLN A 98 -7.13 0.14 2.73
N GLU A 99 -8.25 -0.46 3.08
CA GLU A 99 -8.78 -1.68 2.47
C GLU A 99 -8.94 -1.52 0.94
N ALA A 100 -9.42 -0.37 0.49
CA ALA A 100 -9.54 -0.07 -0.94
C ALA A 100 -8.19 -0.17 -1.69
N VAL A 101 -7.08 0.19 -1.05
CA VAL A 101 -5.72 0.03 -1.62
C VAL A 101 -5.35 -1.42 -1.73
N TYR A 102 -5.55 -2.17 -0.65
CA TYR A 102 -5.27 -3.59 -0.62
C TYR A 102 -6.03 -4.34 -1.71
N GLN A 103 -7.33 -4.07 -1.85
CA GLN A 103 -8.17 -4.67 -2.89
C GLN A 103 -7.72 -4.28 -4.31
N ASN A 104 -7.29 -3.03 -4.52
CA ASN A 104 -6.71 -2.62 -5.80
C ASN A 104 -5.42 -3.39 -6.14
N ILE A 105 -4.55 -3.61 -5.14
CA ILE A 105 -3.31 -4.39 -5.32
C ILE A 105 -3.67 -5.84 -5.66
N ARG A 106 -4.60 -6.47 -4.92
CA ARG A 106 -5.08 -7.84 -5.18
C ARG A 106 -5.68 -8.01 -6.57
N ALA A 107 -6.49 -7.05 -7.01
CA ALA A 107 -7.07 -7.06 -8.36
C ALA A 107 -6.00 -6.95 -9.47
N ARG A 108 -4.88 -6.28 -9.18
CA ARG A 108 -3.79 -6.07 -10.14
C ARG A 108 -2.76 -7.20 -10.12
N ALA A 109 -2.55 -7.83 -8.97
CA ALA A 109 -1.55 -8.86 -8.74
C ALA A 109 -2.14 -9.92 -7.81
N ASP A 110 -2.38 -11.11 -8.33
CA ASP A 110 -2.88 -12.23 -7.55
C ASP A 110 -1.70 -12.95 -6.87
N PHE A 111 -1.28 -12.43 -5.71
CA PHE A 111 -0.23 -13.03 -4.90
C PHE A 111 -0.83 -13.93 -3.81
N ILE A 112 -0.09 -14.99 -3.49
CA ILE A 112 -0.45 -15.94 -2.43
C ILE A 112 -0.40 -15.24 -1.07
N THR A 113 -1.44 -15.44 -0.26
CA THR A 113 -1.52 -14.96 1.12
C THR A 113 -1.69 -16.10 2.12
N SER A 114 -1.26 -15.86 3.36
CA SER A 114 -1.37 -16.77 4.49
C SER A 114 -1.94 -16.05 5.71
N ASN A 115 -2.77 -16.75 6.48
CA ASN A 115 -3.23 -16.30 7.79
C ASN A 115 -2.27 -16.71 8.92
N ASP A 116 -1.36 -17.66 8.66
CA ASP A 116 -0.26 -17.96 9.58
C ASP A 116 0.84 -16.90 9.43
N LEU A 117 0.70 -15.83 10.20
CA LEU A 117 1.63 -14.70 10.20
C LEU A 117 3.00 -15.05 10.79
N MET A 118 3.07 -16.13 11.58
CA MET A 118 4.31 -16.58 12.24
C MET A 118 5.17 -17.45 11.34
N SER A 119 4.58 -18.00 10.27
CA SER A 119 5.29 -18.76 9.24
C SER A 119 6.59 -18.06 8.80
N PRO A 120 7.70 -18.81 8.62
CA PRO A 120 8.94 -18.27 8.05
C PRO A 120 8.75 -17.83 6.58
N ASN A 121 7.70 -18.31 5.92
CA ASN A 121 7.32 -17.91 4.56
C ASN A 121 6.50 -16.60 4.53
N VAL A 122 6.38 -15.90 5.66
CA VAL A 122 5.72 -14.58 5.75
C VAL A 122 6.73 -13.57 6.27
N ASN A 123 7.05 -12.60 5.42
CA ASN A 123 7.94 -11.47 5.76
C ASN A 123 7.30 -10.11 5.47
N ILE A 124 6.14 -10.09 4.78
CA ILE A 124 5.27 -8.92 4.62
C ILE A 124 3.92 -9.25 5.23
N ILE A 125 3.38 -8.36 6.06
CA ILE A 125 2.02 -8.46 6.60
C ILE A 125 1.25 -7.23 6.14
N PHE A 126 0.11 -7.44 5.48
CA PHE A 126 -0.87 -6.39 5.26
C PHE A 126 -1.82 -6.34 6.46
N LEU A 127 -1.95 -5.18 7.06
CA LEU A 127 -3.00 -4.86 8.03
C LEU A 127 -3.82 -3.73 7.43
N THR A 128 -5.07 -3.98 7.13
CA THR A 128 -5.91 -3.00 6.45
C THR A 128 -6.97 -2.43 7.36
N TYR A 129 -7.36 -1.20 7.04
CA TYR A 129 -8.43 -0.52 7.75
C TYR A 129 -9.41 0.13 6.78
N ASP A 130 -10.61 0.41 7.28
CA ASP A 130 -11.62 1.19 6.59
C ASP A 130 -12.29 2.17 7.56
N TYR A 131 -13.12 3.06 7.04
CA TYR A 131 -13.93 3.97 7.83
C TYR A 131 -15.38 3.51 7.81
N GLU A 132 -15.91 3.19 8.99
CA GLU A 132 -17.32 2.85 9.17
C GLU A 132 -18.04 4.04 9.80
N GLU A 133 -19.16 4.45 9.21
CA GLU A 133 -19.99 5.53 9.74
C GLU A 133 -20.60 5.10 11.07
N GLU A 134 -20.52 5.97 12.08
CA GLU A 134 -21.11 5.69 13.38
C GLU A 134 -22.65 5.70 13.27
N GLU A 135 -23.34 4.81 14.01
CA GLU A 135 -24.81 4.66 13.95
C GLU A 135 -25.58 5.96 14.24
N ASN A 136 -24.95 6.89 14.95
CA ASN A 136 -25.51 8.19 15.31
C ASN A 136 -25.28 9.28 14.23
N GLY A 137 -24.61 8.96 13.12
CA GLY A 137 -24.25 9.89 12.05
C GLY A 137 -23.25 10.98 12.47
N SER A 138 -22.58 10.82 13.61
CA SER A 138 -21.72 11.86 14.20
C SER A 138 -20.27 11.83 13.72
N GLY A 139 -19.88 10.79 13.00
CA GLY A 139 -18.51 10.65 12.52
C GLY A 139 -18.23 9.28 11.89
N TYR A 140 -16.94 9.02 11.71
CA TYR A 140 -16.43 7.75 11.19
C TYR A 140 -15.47 7.15 12.21
N THR A 141 -15.59 5.83 12.43
CA THR A 141 -14.64 5.05 13.21
C THR A 141 -13.74 4.23 12.29
N LEU A 142 -12.47 4.07 12.71
CA LEU A 142 -11.50 3.30 11.95
C LEU A 142 -11.62 1.82 12.36
N THR A 143 -11.98 0.96 11.41
CA THR A 143 -12.15 -0.47 11.65
C THR A 143 -11.09 -1.27 10.92
N MET A 144 -10.52 -2.26 11.60
CA MET A 144 -9.60 -3.20 10.95
C MET A 144 -10.41 -4.16 10.07
N LYS A 145 -9.98 -4.38 8.82
CA LYS A 145 -10.70 -5.24 7.87
C LYS A 145 -9.95 -6.55 7.59
N THR A 146 -8.70 -6.45 7.17
CA THR A 146 -7.91 -7.60 6.70
C THR A 146 -6.58 -7.66 7.41
N ILE A 147 -6.20 -8.87 7.87
CA ILE A 147 -4.81 -9.19 8.21
C ILE A 147 -4.37 -10.34 7.31
N ALA A 148 -3.36 -10.11 6.48
CA ALA A 148 -2.88 -11.12 5.54
C ALA A 148 -1.35 -11.08 5.40
N GLY A 149 -0.70 -12.22 5.63
CA GLY A 149 0.72 -12.40 5.40
C GLY A 149 1.03 -12.79 3.96
N THR A 150 2.18 -12.38 3.44
CA THR A 150 2.73 -12.92 2.18
C THR A 150 4.26 -12.95 2.22
N HIS A 151 4.84 -13.63 1.23
CA HIS A 151 6.26 -13.57 0.97
C HIS A 151 6.58 -12.47 -0.05
N HIS A 152 7.67 -11.73 0.13
CA HIS A 152 8.07 -10.68 -0.82
C HIS A 152 8.23 -11.21 -2.26
N SER A 153 8.73 -12.44 -2.43
CA SER A 153 8.88 -13.04 -3.77
C SER A 153 7.55 -13.40 -4.40
N ASN A 154 6.51 -13.75 -3.61
CA ASN A 154 5.17 -14.01 -4.13
C ASN A 154 4.57 -12.71 -4.66
N LEU A 155 4.68 -11.63 -3.90
CA LEU A 155 4.25 -10.31 -4.33
C LEU A 155 5.01 -9.84 -5.57
N GLN A 156 6.33 -10.01 -5.61
CA GLN A 156 7.16 -9.68 -6.78
C GLN A 156 6.74 -10.49 -8.02
N SER A 157 6.56 -11.80 -7.88
CA SER A 157 6.21 -12.69 -8.99
C SER A 157 4.84 -12.34 -9.57
N ALA A 158 3.84 -12.09 -8.71
CA ALA A 158 2.50 -11.70 -9.14
C ALA A 158 2.46 -10.38 -9.92
N ILE A 159 3.42 -9.48 -9.68
CA ILE A 159 3.53 -8.21 -10.40
C ILE A 159 4.22 -8.39 -11.75
N LEU A 160 5.26 -9.21 -11.80
CA LEU A 160 6.06 -9.42 -13.01
C LEU A 160 5.33 -10.32 -14.02
N TYR A 161 4.67 -11.39 -13.58
CA TYR A 161 4.08 -12.40 -14.44
C TYR A 161 2.59 -12.15 -14.74
N LYS A 162 2.28 -10.95 -15.28
CA LYS A 162 0.93 -10.66 -15.81
C LYS A 162 0.80 -11.18 -17.23
N THR A 163 -0.36 -11.75 -17.56
CA THR A 163 -0.69 -12.10 -18.95
C THR A 163 -0.67 -10.83 -19.81
N PRO A 164 0.26 -10.71 -20.79
CA PRO A 164 0.30 -9.54 -21.64
C PRO A 164 -0.90 -9.56 -22.61
N PRO A 165 -1.37 -8.38 -23.08
CA PRO A 165 -2.30 -8.35 -24.21
C PRO A 165 -1.68 -9.06 -25.41
N SER A 166 -2.51 -9.69 -26.26
CA SER A 166 -1.98 -10.33 -27.45
C SER A 166 -1.29 -9.30 -28.34
N ARG A 167 -0.15 -9.70 -28.94
CA ARG A 167 0.59 -8.86 -29.88
C ARG A 167 -0.34 -8.35 -31.00
N ASP A 168 -1.22 -9.21 -31.50
CA ASP A 168 -2.12 -8.88 -32.60
C ASP A 168 -3.19 -7.85 -32.21
N ALA A 169 -3.73 -7.94 -30.98
CA ALA A 169 -4.65 -6.92 -30.46
C ALA A 169 -3.95 -5.56 -30.32
N PHE A 170 -2.72 -5.56 -29.83
CA PHE A 170 -1.92 -4.34 -29.72
C PHE A 170 -1.57 -3.76 -31.10
N CYS A 171 -1.13 -4.59 -32.05
CA CYS A 171 -0.86 -4.18 -33.43
C CYS A 171 -2.11 -3.60 -34.12
N SER A 172 -3.26 -4.24 -33.94
CA SER A 172 -4.55 -3.74 -34.46
C SER A 172 -4.90 -2.37 -33.87
N HIS A 173 -4.62 -2.17 -32.57
CA HIS A 173 -4.81 -0.89 -31.91
C HIS A 173 -3.87 0.19 -32.44
N ILE A 174 -2.58 -0.14 -32.69
CA ILE A 174 -1.62 0.78 -33.31
C ILE A 174 -2.14 1.26 -34.66
N ILE A 175 -2.49 0.32 -35.55
CA ILE A 175 -2.95 0.63 -36.91
C ILE A 175 -4.15 1.59 -36.89
N ARG A 176 -5.12 1.35 -35.99
CA ARG A 176 -6.30 2.21 -35.82
C ARG A 176 -5.94 3.65 -35.42
N ASN A 177 -4.83 3.86 -34.72
CA ASN A 177 -4.42 5.15 -34.16
C ASN A 177 -3.28 5.83 -34.94
N LEU A 178 -2.72 5.19 -35.98
CA LEU A 178 -1.72 5.80 -36.84
C LEU A 178 -2.32 7.00 -37.55
N ARG A 179 -1.70 8.16 -37.39
CA ARG A 179 -1.96 9.35 -38.22
C ARG A 179 -0.84 9.46 -39.25
N PRO A 180 -1.15 9.84 -40.50
CA PRO A 180 -0.11 10.15 -41.47
C PRO A 180 0.77 11.27 -40.91
N LEU A 181 2.09 11.11 -41.05
CA LEU A 181 3.01 12.22 -40.87
C LEU A 181 2.74 13.18 -42.03
N ASN A 182 2.10 14.32 -41.74
CA ASN A 182 1.98 15.38 -42.73
C ASN A 182 3.40 15.84 -43.09
N GLY A 183 3.77 15.69 -44.37
CA GLY A 183 4.97 16.30 -44.93
C GLY A 183 4.85 17.82 -45.01
#